data_AF-A0AAD4NWF2-F1
#
_entry.id   AF-A0AAD4NWF2-F1
#
_cell.length_a   1.000
_cell.length_b   1.000
_cell.length_c   1.000
_cell.angle_alpha   90.00
_cell.angle_beta   90.00
_cell.angle_gamma   90.00
#
_symmetry.space_group_name_H-M   'P 1'
#
loop_
_entity.id
_entity.type
_entity.pdbx_description
1 polymer ?
#
loop_
_entity_poly.entity_id
_entity_poly.type
_entity_poly.pdbx_seq_one_letter_code
_entity_poly.pdbx_strand_id
1 'polypeptide(L)'
;MAGLDLATRQSWRRKKCIAMLSLWLSTMHLLNWFWIIVVKHAVEHHVLSGNEAVRNQKKRKRSAVYDNQSLGREIKEAASLIASEIAKGSQLLSKAMGVDAEISRKRQKIDHEIRKIPNFTVAEVIKVVCHIARHSELIEVFFSMEEKNREELVRAILNGEV
;
A
#
# COMPACT_ATOMS: atom_id res chain seq x y z
N MET A 1 27.30 -31.84 -33.98
CA MET A 1 26.51 -31.17 -32.93
C MET A 1 26.02 -29.85 -33.47
N ALA A 2 24.74 -29.74 -33.82
CA ALA A 2 24.19 -28.58 -34.51
C ALA A 2 24.18 -27.34 -33.59
N GLY A 3 24.94 -26.32 -33.97
CA GLY A 3 24.97 -25.02 -33.29
C GLY A 3 23.65 -24.29 -33.54
N LEU A 4 22.78 -24.26 -32.53
CA LEU A 4 21.54 -23.47 -32.57
C LEU A 4 21.87 -21.98 -32.73
N ASP A 5 21.32 -21.41 -33.80
CA ASP A 5 21.40 -20.01 -34.22
C ASP A 5 21.11 -19.00 -33.09
N LEU A 6 21.82 -17.87 -33.13
CA LEU A 6 21.83 -16.84 -32.08
C LEU A 6 20.43 -16.23 -31.88
N ALA A 7 19.65 -16.10 -32.95
CA ALA A 7 18.27 -15.61 -32.93
C ALA A 7 17.36 -16.53 -32.11
N THR A 8 17.54 -17.85 -32.24
CA THR A 8 16.77 -18.86 -31.50
C THR A 8 17.08 -18.77 -30.00
N ARG A 9 18.34 -18.54 -29.62
CA ARG A 9 18.73 -18.37 -28.21
C ARG A 9 18.14 -17.11 -27.58
N GLN A 10 18.08 -15.99 -28.31
CA GLN A 10 17.47 -14.76 -27.82
C GLN A 10 15.94 -14.88 -27.66
N SER A 11 15.28 -15.55 -28.62
CA SER A 11 13.85 -15.86 -28.55
C SER A 11 13.50 -16.69 -27.30
N TRP A 12 14.32 -17.71 -26.99
CA TRP A 12 14.16 -18.53 -25.79
C TRP A 12 14.34 -17.75 -24.49
N ARG A 13 15.30 -16.82 -24.43
CA ARG A 13 15.47 -15.94 -23.26
C ARG A 13 14.28 -15.01 -23.06
N ARG A 14 13.77 -14.40 -24.13
CA ARG A 14 12.57 -13.53 -24.08
C ARG A 14 11.34 -14.28 -23.61
N LYS A 15 11.09 -15.48 -24.15
CA LYS A 15 9.96 -16.33 -23.74
C LYS A 15 10.04 -16.75 -22.26
N LYS A 16 11.25 -17.09 -21.77
CA LYS A 16 11.47 -17.40 -20.34
C LYS A 16 11.23 -16.19 -19.44
N CYS A 17 11.71 -15.00 -19.82
CA CYS A 17 11.47 -13.78 -19.06
C CYS A 17 9.99 -13.42 -18.99
N ILE A 18 9.26 -13.54 -20.10
CA ILE A 18 7.81 -13.29 -20.14
C ILE A 18 7.09 -14.29 -19.23
N ALA A 19 7.39 -15.59 -19.31
CA ALA A 19 6.76 -16.60 -18.46
C ALA A 19 7.01 -16.36 -16.95
N MET A 20 8.22 -15.94 -16.57
CA MET A 20 8.52 -15.60 -15.17
C MET A 20 7.75 -14.35 -14.70
N LEU A 21 7.63 -13.32 -15.55
CA LEU A 21 6.85 -12.12 -15.23
C LEU A 21 5.35 -12.43 -15.09
N SER A 22 4.80 -13.27 -15.99
CA SER A 22 3.42 -13.73 -15.90
C SER A 22 3.15 -14.48 -14.60
N LEU A 23 4.05 -15.41 -14.23
CA LEU A 23 3.93 -16.18 -12.99
C LEU A 23 4.02 -15.28 -11.76
N TRP A 24 4.92 -14.28 -11.79
CA TRP A 24 5.08 -13.31 -10.71
C TRP A 24 3.87 -12.38 -10.56
N LEU A 25 3.28 -11.93 -11.67
CA LEU A 25 2.05 -11.15 -11.64
C LEU A 25 0.88 -11.99 -11.08
N SER A 26 0.77 -13.26 -11.49
CA SER A 26 -0.25 -14.16 -10.95
C SER A 26 -0.09 -14.39 -9.44
N THR A 27 1.13 -14.55 -8.92
CA THR A 27 1.35 -14.69 -7.47
C THR A 27 1.05 -13.41 -6.72
N MET A 28 1.40 -12.24 -7.27
CA MET A 28 1.03 -10.95 -6.68
C MET A 28 -0.49 -10.74 -6.65
N HIS A 29 -1.23 -11.13 -7.70
CA HIS A 29 -2.69 -11.07 -7.71
C HIS A 29 -3.32 -11.99 -6.66
N LEU A 30 -2.79 -13.20 -6.49
CA LEU A 30 -3.26 -14.14 -5.47
C LEU A 30 -3.02 -13.61 -4.05
N LEU A 31 -1.86 -13.01 -3.80
CA LEU A 31 -1.55 -12.39 -2.50
C LEU A 31 -2.45 -11.19 -2.22
N ASN A 32 -2.69 -10.35 -3.21
CA ASN A 32 -3.62 -9.21 -3.08
C ASN A 32 -5.06 -9.69 -2.84
N TRP A 33 -5.51 -10.72 -3.55
CA TRP A 33 -6.84 -11.30 -3.36
C TRP A 33 -6.98 -11.95 -1.98
N PHE A 34 -5.95 -12.68 -1.54
CA PHE A 34 -5.91 -13.27 -0.20
C PHE A 34 -5.93 -12.21 0.88
N TRP A 35 -5.19 -11.10 0.72
CA TRP A 35 -5.23 -9.96 1.64
C TRP A 35 -6.63 -9.37 1.74
N ILE A 36 -7.32 -9.16 0.62
CA ILE A 36 -8.70 -8.66 0.59
C ILE A 36 -9.65 -9.60 1.34
N ILE A 37 -9.52 -10.91 1.14
CA ILE A 37 -10.33 -11.91 1.84
C ILE A 37 -10.05 -11.89 3.34
N VAL A 38 -8.78 -11.89 3.75
CA VAL A 38 -8.40 -11.89 5.17
C VAL A 38 -8.86 -10.61 5.87
N VAL A 39 -8.68 -9.45 5.24
CA VAL A 39 -9.16 -8.17 5.79
C VAL A 39 -10.68 -8.14 5.86
N LYS A 40 -11.39 -8.60 4.82
CA LYS A 40 -12.86 -8.67 4.83
C LYS A 40 -13.38 -9.62 5.91
N HIS A 41 -12.77 -10.79 6.07
CA HIS A 41 -13.13 -11.78 7.08
C HIS A 41 -12.82 -11.29 8.51
N ALA A 42 -11.71 -10.57 8.72
CA ALA A 42 -11.39 -9.96 10.00
C ALA A 42 -12.41 -8.89 10.41
N VAL A 43 -12.92 -8.11 9.45
CA VAL A 43 -13.99 -7.13 9.67
C VAL A 43 -15.33 -7.81 9.98
N GLU A 44 -15.69 -8.89 9.27
CA GLU A 44 -16.94 -9.62 9.48
C GLU A 44 -16.95 -10.37 10.83
N HIS A 45 -15.83 -10.94 11.28
CA HIS A 45 -15.73 -11.57 12.62
C HIS A 45 -15.87 -10.56 13.77
N HIS A 46 -15.42 -9.32 13.59
CA HIS A 46 -15.58 -8.25 14.58
C HIS A 46 -17.05 -7.77 14.68
N VAL A 47 -17.85 -7.99 13.64
CA VAL A 47 -19.30 -7.67 13.59
C VAL A 47 -20.16 -8.85 14.08
N LEU A 48 -19.77 -10.10 13.80
CA LEU A 48 -20.52 -11.30 14.20
C LEU A 48 -20.30 -11.71 15.67
N SER A 49 -19.10 -11.48 16.24
CA SER A 49 -18.83 -11.74 17.66
C SER A 49 -19.70 -10.92 18.61
N GLY A 50 -20.15 -9.73 18.19
CA GLY A 50 -21.09 -8.89 18.94
C GLY A 50 -22.53 -9.41 18.97
N ASN A 51 -22.95 -10.22 17.99
CA ASN A 51 -24.34 -10.66 17.86
C ASN A 51 -24.61 -12.06 18.46
N GLU A 52 -23.64 -12.98 18.44
CA GLU A 52 -23.85 -14.32 18.99
C GLU A 52 -23.75 -14.39 20.53
N ALA A 53 -22.98 -13.50 21.15
CA ALA A 53 -22.87 -13.40 22.60
C ALA A 53 -24.21 -13.04 23.30
N VAL A 54 -25.15 -12.45 22.57
CA VAL A 54 -26.45 -12.01 23.11
C VAL A 54 -27.49 -13.14 23.15
N ARG A 55 -27.34 -14.22 22.37
CA ARG A 55 -28.41 -15.22 22.18
C ARG A 55 -28.38 -16.39 23.19
N ASN A 56 -27.21 -16.75 23.73
CA ASN A 56 -27.06 -17.96 24.55
C ASN A 56 -27.14 -17.77 26.08
N GLN A 57 -27.31 -16.56 26.59
CA GLN A 57 -27.31 -16.30 28.04
C GLN A 57 -28.67 -16.48 28.75
N LYS A 58 -29.70 -17.03 28.08
CA LYS A 58 -31.09 -17.00 28.62
C LYS A 58 -31.52 -18.20 29.49
N LYS A 59 -30.63 -19.15 29.86
CA LYS A 59 -31.03 -20.36 30.62
C LYS A 59 -30.09 -20.78 31.76
N ARG A 60 -29.64 -19.86 32.61
CA ARG A 60 -29.22 -20.19 34.01
C ARG A 60 -29.05 -18.92 34.84
N LYS A 61 -30.08 -18.57 35.62
CA LYS A 61 -29.97 -17.62 36.73
C LYS A 61 -30.16 -18.38 38.04
N ARG A 62 -29.26 -18.18 38.99
CA ARG A 62 -29.48 -17.88 40.43
C ARG A 62 -28.34 -18.44 41.29
N SER A 63 -27.32 -17.63 41.56
CA SER A 63 -26.61 -17.58 42.87
C SER A 63 -25.41 -16.61 42.96
N ALA A 64 -25.09 -15.79 41.94
CA ALA A 64 -23.93 -14.86 42.01
C ALA A 64 -24.24 -13.47 41.44
N VAL A 65 -25.29 -12.82 41.94
CA VAL A 65 -25.87 -11.61 41.30
C VAL A 65 -25.22 -10.29 41.75
N TYR A 66 -24.52 -10.25 42.89
CA TYR A 66 -23.90 -9.01 43.38
C TYR A 66 -22.44 -8.80 42.89
N ASP A 67 -21.59 -9.84 42.88
CA ASP A 67 -20.19 -9.71 42.43
C ASP A 67 -20.01 -9.67 40.90
N ASN A 68 -20.86 -10.36 40.13
CA ASN A 68 -20.74 -10.34 38.67
C ASN A 68 -21.16 -9.00 38.04
N GLN A 69 -21.88 -8.16 38.79
CA GLN A 69 -22.35 -6.86 38.30
C GLN A 69 -21.31 -5.74 38.47
N SER A 70 -20.37 -5.88 39.43
CA SER A 70 -19.17 -5.04 39.52
C SER A 70 -18.12 -5.51 38.52
N LEU A 71 -17.81 -6.80 38.51
CA LEU A 71 -16.83 -7.40 37.58
C LEU A 71 -17.23 -7.17 36.11
N GLY A 72 -18.50 -7.35 35.77
CA GLY A 72 -19.00 -7.09 34.41
C GLY A 72 -18.95 -5.61 34.00
N ARG A 73 -18.98 -4.69 34.96
CA ARG A 73 -18.78 -3.26 34.72
C ARG A 73 -17.31 -2.93 34.48
N GLU A 74 -16.43 -3.45 35.33
CA GLU A 74 -14.98 -3.29 35.21
C GLU A 74 -14.45 -3.85 33.88
N ILE A 75 -14.92 -5.04 33.47
CA ILE A 75 -14.57 -5.63 32.18
C ILE A 75 -15.05 -4.76 31.02
N LYS A 76 -16.25 -4.18 31.12
CA LYS A 76 -16.80 -3.30 30.08
C LYS A 76 -16.01 -1.99 29.98
N GLU A 77 -15.60 -1.41 31.10
CA GLU A 77 -14.75 -0.21 31.13
C GLU A 77 -13.36 -0.49 30.57
N ALA A 78 -12.73 -1.60 30.98
CA ALA A 78 -11.45 -2.03 30.43
C ALA A 78 -11.53 -2.28 28.91
N ALA A 79 -12.57 -2.97 28.44
CA ALA A 79 -12.81 -3.19 27.01
C ALA A 79 -13.03 -1.88 26.24
N SER A 80 -13.75 -0.91 26.83
CA SER A 80 -13.95 0.42 26.23
C SER A 80 -12.65 1.22 26.14
N LEU A 81 -11.80 1.15 27.16
CA LEU A 81 -10.48 1.79 27.15
C LEU A 81 -9.57 1.17 26.08
N ILE A 82 -9.51 -0.16 26.01
CA ILE A 82 -8.74 -0.88 24.99
C ILE A 82 -9.26 -0.52 23.59
N ALA A 83 -10.57 -0.53 23.36
CA ALA A 83 -11.17 -0.17 22.08
C ALA A 83 -10.87 1.29 21.70
N SER A 84 -10.91 2.22 22.66
CA SER A 84 -10.55 3.62 22.44
C SER A 84 -9.09 3.77 22.03
N GLU A 85 -8.19 3.05 22.71
CA GLU A 85 -6.76 3.16 22.44
C GLU A 85 -6.38 2.48 21.11
N ILE A 86 -7.05 1.37 20.75
CA ILE A 86 -6.96 0.78 19.41
C ILE A 86 -7.45 1.76 18.34
N ALA A 87 -8.57 2.45 18.57
CA ALA A 87 -9.11 3.42 17.63
C ALA A 87 -8.15 4.62 17.43
N LYS A 88 -7.59 5.16 18.52
CA LYS A 88 -6.58 6.22 18.46
C LYS A 88 -5.31 5.75 17.76
N GLY A 89 -4.80 4.57 18.10
CA GLY A 89 -3.64 3.96 17.47
C GLY A 89 -3.86 3.75 15.97
N SER A 90 -5.04 3.24 15.58
CA SER A 90 -5.44 3.06 14.18
C SER A 90 -5.58 4.38 13.43
N GLN A 91 -6.08 5.44 14.08
CA GLN A 91 -6.15 6.77 13.48
C GLN A 91 -4.76 7.39 13.30
N LEU A 92 -3.86 7.21 14.26
CA LEU A 92 -2.46 7.64 14.15
C LEU A 92 -1.71 6.85 13.06
N LEU A 93 -1.92 5.53 12.98
CA LEU A 93 -1.40 4.68 11.92
C LEU A 93 -1.95 5.09 10.55
N SER A 94 -3.26 5.32 10.44
CA SER A 94 -3.89 5.78 9.20
C SER A 94 -3.37 7.16 8.77
N LYS A 95 -3.11 8.06 9.71
CA LYS A 95 -2.47 9.36 9.44
C LYS A 95 -1.00 9.21 9.05
N ALA A 96 -0.25 8.35 9.72
CA ALA A 96 1.15 8.07 9.41
C ALA A 96 1.30 7.39 8.04
N MET A 97 0.41 6.47 7.70
CA MET A 97 0.27 5.89 6.36
C MET A 97 -0.24 6.91 5.33
N GLY A 98 -0.94 7.96 5.76
CA GLY A 98 -1.42 9.05 4.90
C GLY A 98 -0.30 9.84 4.21
N VAL A 99 0.91 9.84 4.79
CA VAL A 99 2.12 10.36 4.15
C VAL A 99 2.40 9.60 2.84
N ASP A 100 2.17 8.28 2.82
CA ASP A 100 2.36 7.45 1.63
C ASP A 100 1.21 7.61 0.62
N ALA A 101 -0.01 7.93 1.07
CA ALA A 101 -1.14 8.20 0.17
C ALA A 101 -0.95 9.51 -0.62
N GLU A 102 -0.43 10.57 0.02
CA GLU A 102 -0.12 11.82 -0.66
C GLU A 102 1.11 11.70 -1.56
N ILE A 103 2.17 11.07 -1.08
CA ILE A 103 3.36 10.76 -1.89
C ILE A 103 2.97 9.87 -3.08
N SER A 104 2.10 8.87 -2.89
CA SER A 104 1.60 8.01 -3.97
C SER A 104 0.79 8.79 -5.01
N ARG A 105 -0.08 9.72 -4.60
CA ARG A 105 -0.77 10.62 -5.54
C ARG A 105 0.22 11.51 -6.30
N LYS A 106 1.25 12.03 -5.63
CA LYS A 106 2.31 12.81 -6.28
C LYS A 106 3.11 11.95 -7.26
N ARG A 107 3.47 10.71 -6.89
CA ARG A 107 4.13 9.71 -7.77
C ARG A 107 3.34 9.49 -9.07
N GLN A 108 2.02 9.36 -8.99
CA GLN A 108 1.16 9.18 -10.16
C GLN A 108 1.13 10.41 -11.09
N LYS A 109 1.45 11.60 -10.58
CA LYS A 109 1.44 12.85 -11.36
C LYS A 109 2.78 13.22 -12.00
N ILE A 110 3.89 12.56 -11.64
CA ILE A 110 5.24 12.91 -12.11
C ILE A 110 5.35 12.83 -13.64
N ASP A 111 4.84 11.76 -14.26
CA ASP A 111 4.85 11.61 -15.73
C ASP A 111 4.11 12.75 -16.43
N HIS A 112 2.95 13.16 -15.87
CA HIS A 112 2.17 14.26 -16.42
C HIS A 112 2.92 15.59 -16.34
N GLU A 113 3.54 15.90 -15.19
CA GLU A 113 4.27 17.16 -15.01
C GLU A 113 5.55 17.23 -15.85
N ILE A 114 6.31 16.12 -15.97
CA ILE A 114 7.52 16.10 -16.80
C ILE A 114 7.18 16.26 -18.29
N ARG A 115 6.06 15.68 -18.75
CA ARG A 115 5.60 15.83 -20.14
C ARG A 115 5.19 17.24 -20.52
N LYS A 116 4.93 18.13 -19.55
CA LYS A 116 4.70 19.56 -19.84
C LYS A 116 5.98 20.26 -20.28
N ILE A 117 7.13 19.74 -19.90
CA ILE A 117 8.42 20.31 -20.25
C ILE A 117 8.78 19.87 -21.68
N PRO A 118 8.93 20.81 -22.62
CA PRO A 118 9.22 20.48 -24.01
C PRO A 118 10.65 19.95 -24.17
N ASN A 119 10.91 19.29 -25.31
CA ASN A 119 12.24 18.88 -25.76
C ASN A 119 12.91 17.71 -25.02
N PHE A 120 12.14 16.83 -24.37
CA PHE A 120 12.64 15.55 -23.89
C PHE A 120 12.14 14.37 -24.73
N THR A 121 13.03 13.43 -25.00
CA THR A 121 12.67 12.14 -25.61
C THR A 121 11.92 11.25 -24.62
N VAL A 122 11.17 10.28 -25.13
CA VAL A 122 10.44 9.32 -24.28
C VAL A 122 11.37 8.57 -23.32
N ALA A 123 12.61 8.27 -23.75
CA ALA A 123 13.59 7.57 -22.91
C ALA A 123 14.09 8.45 -21.75
N GLU A 124 14.33 9.74 -22.00
CA GLU A 124 14.71 10.70 -20.97
C GLU A 124 13.59 10.91 -19.95
N VAL A 125 12.34 11.05 -20.42
CA VAL A 125 11.16 11.13 -19.56
C VAL A 125 11.08 9.91 -18.64
N ILE A 126 11.21 8.69 -19.18
CA ILE A 126 11.18 7.45 -18.38
C ILE A 126 12.31 7.45 -17.34
N LYS A 127 13.54 7.84 -17.73
CA LYS A 127 14.69 7.88 -16.82
C LYS A 127 14.43 8.81 -15.64
N VAL A 128 13.92 10.01 -15.90
CA VAL A 128 13.64 11.03 -14.87
C VAL A 128 12.46 10.63 -14.01
N VAL A 129 11.34 10.19 -14.60
CA VAL A 129 10.16 9.71 -13.86
C VAL A 129 10.58 8.60 -12.89
N CYS A 130 11.34 7.60 -13.36
CA CYS A 130 11.81 6.52 -12.51
C CYS A 130 12.76 7.00 -11.41
N HIS A 131 13.62 7.98 -11.69
CA HIS A 131 14.54 8.53 -10.71
C HIS A 131 13.78 9.28 -9.60
N ILE A 132 12.93 10.25 -9.96
CA ILE A 132 12.15 11.03 -8.98
C ILE A 132 11.19 10.13 -8.20
N ALA A 133 10.49 9.20 -8.86
CA ALA A 133 9.53 8.33 -8.17
C ALA A 133 10.17 7.40 -7.11
N ARG A 134 11.46 7.08 -7.25
CA ARG A 134 12.23 6.26 -6.29
C ARG A 134 12.65 7.02 -5.03
N HIS A 135 12.74 8.35 -5.09
CA HIS A 135 13.23 9.19 -4.00
C HIS A 135 12.10 10.10 -3.51
N SER A 136 11.50 9.77 -2.35
CA SER A 136 10.37 10.54 -1.78
C SER A 136 10.68 12.02 -1.58
N GLU A 137 11.93 12.33 -1.25
CA GLU A 137 12.43 13.69 -1.03
C GLU A 137 12.43 14.49 -2.34
N LEU A 138 12.83 13.86 -3.45
CA LEU A 138 12.81 14.49 -4.78
C LEU A 138 11.38 14.75 -5.26
N ILE A 139 10.40 13.96 -4.84
CA ILE A 139 8.99 14.21 -5.16
C ILE A 139 8.54 15.51 -4.51
N GLU A 140 8.85 15.71 -3.23
CA GLU A 140 8.47 16.94 -2.52
C GLU A 140 9.18 18.17 -3.08
N VAL A 141 10.48 18.07 -3.38
CA VAL A 141 11.25 19.14 -4.03
C VAL A 141 10.68 19.46 -5.41
N PHE A 142 10.42 18.45 -6.24
CA PHE A 142 9.89 18.65 -7.59
C PHE A 142 8.53 19.37 -7.60
N PHE A 143 7.61 18.98 -6.70
CA PHE A 143 6.28 19.61 -6.63
C PHE A 143 6.26 20.97 -5.92
N SER A 144 7.29 21.33 -5.16
CA SER A 144 7.41 22.65 -4.52
C SER A 144 8.10 23.70 -5.41
N MET A 145 8.79 23.28 -6.47
CA MET A 145 9.47 24.16 -7.42
C MET A 145 8.51 24.79 -8.45
N GLU A 146 8.88 25.98 -8.92
CA GLU A 146 8.31 26.61 -10.13
C GLU A 146 8.72 25.86 -11.40
N GLU A 147 7.95 25.98 -12.49
CA GLU A 147 8.16 25.23 -13.73
C GLU A 147 9.57 25.37 -14.31
N LYS A 148 10.14 26.58 -14.31
CA LYS A 148 11.51 26.84 -14.78
C LYS A 148 12.56 26.06 -13.97
N ASN A 149 12.39 26.02 -12.65
CA ASN A 149 13.33 25.31 -11.75
C ASN A 149 13.15 23.79 -11.85
N ARG A 150 11.95 23.31 -12.18
CA ARG A 150 11.71 21.88 -12.47
C ARG A 150 12.45 21.45 -13.72
N GLU A 151 12.45 22.26 -14.78
CA GLU A 151 13.21 21.96 -16.00
C GLU A 151 14.72 21.83 -15.72
N GLU A 152 15.28 22.74 -14.91
CA GLU A 152 16.68 22.66 -14.48
C GLU A 152 16.95 21.40 -13.64
N LEU A 153 16.07 21.05 -12.70
CA LEU A 153 16.17 19.81 -11.92
C LEU A 153 16.14 18.57 -12.82
N VAL A 154 15.24 18.53 -13.81
CA VAL A 154 15.14 17.42 -14.76
C VAL A 154 16.43 17.29 -15.58
N ARG A 155 17.01 18.41 -16.03
CA ARG A 155 18.31 18.41 -16.73
C ARG A 155 19.45 17.92 -15.86
N ALA A 156 19.53 18.37 -14.61
CA ALA A 156 20.54 17.92 -13.65
C ALA A 156 20.48 16.40 -13.41
N ILE A 157 19.27 15.84 -13.27
CA ILE A 157 19.05 14.38 -13.16
C ILE A 157 19.51 13.65 -14.44
N LEU A 158 19.23 14.20 -15.62
CA LEU A 158 19.64 13.59 -16.88
C LEU A 158 21.16 13.55 -17.04
N ASN A 159 21.84 14.63 -16.64
CA ASN A 159 23.30 14.78 -16.63
C ASN A 159 23.99 13.95 -15.53
N GLY A 160 23.25 13.47 -14.53
CA GLY A 160 23.79 12.71 -13.41
C GLY A 160 24.43 13.58 -12.31
N GLU A 161 23.99 14.83 -12.21
CA GLU A 161 24.42 15.79 -11.18
C GLU A 161 23.63 15.62 -9.86
N VAL A 162 22.55 14.83 -9.89
CA VAL A 162 21.64 14.50 -8.79
C VAL A 162 21.49 12.99 -8.67
#